data_AF-A0A7J6RB45-F1
#
_entry.id   AF-A0A7J6RB45-F1
#
_cell.length_a   1.000
_cell.length_b   1.000
_cell.length_c   1.000
_cell.angle_alpha   90.00
_cell.angle_beta   90.00
_cell.angle_gamma   90.00
#
_symmetry.space_group_name_H-M   'P 1'
#
loop_
_entity.id
_entity.type
_entity.pdbx_description
1 polymer ?
#
loop_
_entity_poly.entity_id
_entity_poly.type
_entity_poly.pdbx_seq_one_letter_code
_entity_poly.pdbx_strand_id
1 'polypeptide(L)'
;QVRTGASYCISHGGGNTCERAGCTTSARHGSIYCIAHGGGRRCGEPGCTKSAVGSTDFCKAHGGGRRCTFPGCFSAARPGQPQMCMKHGGGKRCALPTCGRSAAARSDYCSEHRHIDGGDQEEKKRTGQKGRASGTLKKGEAAGKKGRNSKNPVRESTRPSFTATDITVPPLNIFLEDFRNAEDLGPPLLFT
;
A
#
# COMPACT_ATOMS: atom_id res chain seq x y z
N GLN A 1 6.74 -1.37 -34.22
CA GLN A 1 5.38 -1.96 -34.04
C GLN A 1 4.45 -0.88 -33.53
N VAL A 2 3.40 -0.60 -34.30
CA VAL A 2 2.54 0.59 -34.20
C VAL A 2 1.48 0.38 -33.10
N ARG A 3 1.29 1.37 -32.24
CA ARG A 3 0.01 1.55 -31.53
C ARG A 3 -0.55 2.91 -31.91
N THR A 4 -1.77 2.87 -32.39
CA THR A 4 -2.51 3.86 -33.17
C THR A 4 -2.83 5.15 -32.41
N GLY A 5 -2.44 6.29 -32.98
CA GLY A 5 -3.39 7.36 -33.34
C GLY A 5 -4.17 8.13 -32.27
N ALA A 6 -3.59 8.52 -31.13
CA ALA A 6 -4.17 9.57 -30.29
C ALA A 6 -3.16 10.70 -30.08
N SER A 7 -3.44 11.87 -30.65
CA SER A 7 -2.66 13.12 -30.55
C SER A 7 -2.75 13.82 -29.18
N TYR A 8 -3.05 13.06 -28.13
CA TYR A 8 -3.32 13.58 -26.79
C TYR A 8 -2.38 12.94 -25.77
N CYS A 9 -1.88 13.72 -24.82
CA CYS A 9 -1.10 13.17 -23.71
C CYS A 9 -2.00 12.38 -22.73
N ILE A 10 -1.41 11.63 -21.81
CA ILE A 10 -2.13 10.81 -20.81
C ILE A 10 -3.12 11.66 -20.00
N SER A 11 -2.74 12.90 -19.66
CA SER A 11 -3.61 13.87 -18.98
C SER A 11 -4.71 14.46 -19.87
N HIS A 12 -4.58 14.35 -21.19
CA HIS A 12 -5.57 14.82 -22.18
C HIS A 12 -6.30 13.67 -22.89
N GLY A 13 -6.28 12.44 -22.34
CA GLY A 13 -7.09 11.32 -22.84
C GLY A 13 -6.36 10.34 -23.78
N GLY A 14 -5.04 10.44 -23.93
CA GLY A 14 -4.23 9.50 -24.73
C GLY A 14 -3.98 8.13 -24.10
N GLY A 15 -4.76 7.73 -23.08
CA GLY A 15 -4.63 6.44 -22.42
C GLY A 15 -5.67 5.43 -22.93
N ASN A 16 -5.35 4.13 -22.90
CA ASN A 16 -6.31 3.08 -23.22
C ASN A 16 -7.53 3.19 -22.28
N THR A 17 -8.73 3.13 -22.84
CA THR A 17 -9.97 3.04 -22.07
C THR A 17 -10.24 1.60 -21.65
N CYS A 18 -11.01 1.43 -20.59
CA CYS A 18 -11.45 0.11 -20.16
C CYS A 18 -12.34 -0.50 -21.24
N GLU A 19 -12.04 -1.72 -21.68
CA GLU A 19 -12.79 -2.42 -22.73
C GLU A 19 -14.19 -2.89 -22.29
N ARG A 20 -14.51 -2.79 -20.99
CA ARG A 20 -15.84 -3.19 -20.51
C ARG A 20 -16.89 -2.25 -21.08
N ALA A 21 -17.92 -2.83 -21.71
CA ALA A 21 -19.06 -2.10 -22.26
C ALA A 21 -19.64 -1.10 -21.23
N GLY A 22 -19.77 0.16 -21.65
CA GLY A 22 -20.27 1.25 -20.80
C GLY A 22 -19.27 1.79 -19.75
N CYS A 23 -18.02 1.34 -19.75
CA CYS A 23 -17.01 1.84 -18.82
C CYS A 23 -16.15 2.94 -19.45
N THR A 24 -16.30 4.17 -18.96
CA THR A 24 -15.50 5.33 -19.41
C THR A 24 -14.17 5.49 -18.66
N THR A 25 -13.88 4.61 -17.71
CA THR A 25 -12.64 4.71 -16.93
C THR A 25 -11.43 4.23 -17.73
N SER A 26 -10.27 4.84 -17.52
CA SER A 26 -9.03 4.43 -18.18
C SER A 26 -8.56 3.05 -17.68
N ALA A 27 -8.10 2.23 -18.62
CA ALA A 27 -7.43 0.99 -18.33
C ALA A 27 -6.08 1.23 -17.66
N ARG A 28 -5.63 0.25 -16.86
CA ARG A 28 -4.31 0.33 -16.22
C ARG A 28 -3.23 -0.08 -17.22
N HIS A 29 -2.09 0.61 -17.17
CA HIS A 29 -0.91 0.31 -17.98
C HIS A 29 -0.63 -1.20 -18.02
N GLY A 30 -0.52 -1.78 -19.22
CA GLY A 30 -0.33 -3.22 -19.43
C GLY A 30 -1.61 -4.07 -19.39
N SER A 31 -2.78 -3.48 -19.19
CA SER A 31 -4.08 -4.18 -19.23
C SER A 31 -5.10 -3.39 -20.06
N ILE A 32 -6.12 -4.10 -20.54
CA ILE A 32 -7.28 -3.54 -21.27
C ILE A 32 -8.43 -3.14 -20.33
N TYR A 33 -8.33 -3.48 -19.04
CA TYR A 33 -9.35 -3.21 -18.04
C TYR A 33 -8.91 -2.14 -17.04
N CYS A 34 -9.87 -1.48 -16.40
CA CYS A 34 -9.61 -0.59 -15.24
C CYS A 34 -9.51 -1.39 -13.94
N ILE A 35 -9.09 -0.77 -12.84
CA ILE A 35 -8.91 -1.44 -11.53
C ILE A 35 -10.15 -2.25 -11.12
N ALA A 36 -11.33 -1.65 -11.28
CA ALA A 36 -12.61 -2.25 -10.90
C ALA A 36 -12.96 -3.47 -11.75
N HIS A 37 -12.50 -3.50 -13.00
CA HIS A 37 -12.82 -4.54 -13.98
C HIS A 37 -11.69 -5.55 -14.20
N GLY A 38 -10.69 -5.60 -13.31
CA GLY A 38 -9.62 -6.59 -13.41
C GLY A 38 -8.25 -6.01 -13.82
N GLY A 39 -8.18 -4.74 -14.18
CA GLY A 39 -6.96 -4.06 -14.58
C GLY A 39 -5.88 -4.01 -13.51
N GLY A 40 -4.61 -4.07 -13.96
CA GLY A 40 -3.42 -4.13 -13.11
C GLY A 40 -3.08 -5.54 -12.59
N ARG A 41 -1.91 -5.68 -11.96
CA ARG A 41 -1.44 -6.97 -11.42
C ARG A 41 -2.29 -7.43 -10.23
N ARG A 42 -2.59 -8.73 -10.19
CA ARG A 42 -3.32 -9.38 -9.10
C ARG A 42 -2.36 -10.08 -8.16
N CYS A 43 -2.80 -10.31 -6.93
CA CYS A 43 -2.05 -11.10 -5.98
C CYS A 43 -1.84 -12.51 -6.56
N GLY A 44 -0.60 -13.01 -6.56
CA GLY A 44 -0.27 -14.36 -7.01
C GLY A 44 -0.73 -15.46 -6.05
N GLU A 45 -1.38 -15.12 -4.94
CA GLU A 45 -1.86 -16.09 -3.96
C GLU A 45 -3.14 -16.77 -4.49
N PRO A 46 -3.24 -18.11 -4.48
CA PRO A 46 -4.41 -18.82 -4.96
C PRO A 46 -5.67 -18.38 -4.20
N GLY A 47 -6.70 -17.96 -4.95
CA GLY A 47 -7.96 -17.48 -4.37
C GLY A 47 -7.94 -16.02 -3.89
N CYS A 48 -6.84 -15.28 -4.03
CA CYS A 48 -6.80 -13.87 -3.67
C CYS A 48 -7.15 -12.95 -4.85
N THR A 49 -8.28 -12.26 -4.76
CA THR A 49 -8.73 -11.30 -5.79
C THR A 49 -8.15 -9.88 -5.62
N LYS A 50 -7.33 -9.68 -4.57
CA LYS A 50 -6.75 -8.37 -4.24
C LYS A 50 -5.68 -7.98 -5.26
N SER A 51 -5.53 -6.68 -5.49
CA SER A 51 -4.49 -6.15 -6.36
C SER A 51 -3.11 -6.28 -5.70
N ALA A 52 -2.11 -6.60 -6.51
CA ALA A 52 -0.72 -6.58 -6.08
C ALA A 52 -0.24 -5.14 -5.87
N VAL A 53 0.70 -4.94 -4.96
CA VAL A 53 1.15 -3.60 -4.56
C VAL A 53 2.59 -3.35 -5.01
N GLY A 54 2.83 -2.19 -5.63
CA GLY A 54 4.18 -1.75 -6.00
C GLY A 54 4.78 -2.57 -7.15
N SER A 55 6.00 -3.07 -6.97
CA SER A 55 6.69 -3.97 -7.90
C SER A 55 6.50 -5.46 -7.55
N THR A 56 5.86 -5.78 -6.43
CA THR A 56 5.64 -7.16 -6.00
C THR A 56 4.40 -7.76 -6.67
N ASP A 57 4.34 -9.09 -6.72
CA ASP A 57 3.17 -9.84 -7.23
C ASP A 57 2.15 -10.18 -6.14
N PHE A 58 2.37 -9.69 -4.92
CA PHE A 58 1.49 -9.94 -3.79
C PHE A 58 0.70 -8.69 -3.40
N CYS A 59 -0.47 -8.91 -2.80
CA CYS A 59 -1.23 -7.84 -2.16
C CYS A 59 -0.61 -7.47 -0.81
N LYS A 60 -1.01 -6.33 -0.24
CA LYS A 60 -0.48 -5.84 1.06
C LYS A 60 -0.52 -6.90 2.19
N ALA A 61 -1.56 -7.74 2.21
CA ALA A 61 -1.74 -8.78 3.22
C ALA A 61 -0.78 -9.96 3.00
N HIS A 62 -0.50 -10.33 1.75
CA HIS A 62 0.34 -11.47 1.38
C HIS A 62 1.80 -11.08 1.09
N GLY A 63 2.31 -10.03 1.73
CA GLY A 63 3.71 -9.63 1.54
C GLY A 63 3.94 -8.47 0.56
N GLY A 64 2.91 -7.99 -0.13
CA GLY A 64 3.03 -6.93 -1.11
C GLY A 64 3.46 -5.56 -0.58
N GLY A 65 4.23 -4.83 -1.39
CA GLY A 65 4.77 -3.50 -1.08
C GLY A 65 6.09 -3.52 -0.30
N ARG A 66 6.63 -2.33 0.01
CA ARG A 66 7.92 -2.19 0.72
C ARG A 66 7.76 -2.57 2.19
N ARG A 67 8.76 -3.23 2.76
CA ARG A 67 8.83 -3.63 4.17
C ARG A 67 9.75 -2.70 4.95
N CYS A 68 9.47 -2.57 6.24
CA CYS A 68 10.31 -1.81 7.16
C CYS A 68 11.71 -2.41 7.21
N THR A 69 12.75 -1.58 7.06
CA THR A 69 14.15 -2.03 7.21
C THR A 69 14.57 -2.30 8.64
N PHE A 70 13.83 -1.81 9.63
CA PHE A 70 14.15 -2.05 11.03
C PHE A 70 14.21 -3.57 11.32
N PRO A 71 15.27 -4.07 11.96
CA PRO A 71 15.46 -5.49 12.21
C PRO A 71 14.29 -6.08 13.01
N GLY A 72 13.77 -7.22 12.57
CA GLY A 72 12.62 -7.88 13.20
C GLY A 72 11.26 -7.22 12.94
N CYS A 73 11.17 -6.20 12.08
CA CYS A 73 9.90 -5.54 11.77
C CYS A 73 9.31 -5.97 10.41
N PHE A 74 8.22 -6.73 10.42
CA PHE A 74 7.51 -7.14 9.19
C PHE A 74 6.44 -6.16 8.72
N SER A 75 6.35 -4.99 9.38
CA SER A 75 5.37 -3.96 9.05
C SER A 75 5.63 -3.35 7.67
N ALA A 76 4.57 -2.91 7.01
CA ALA A 76 4.67 -2.19 5.75
C ALA A 76 5.38 -0.84 5.96
N ALA A 77 6.39 -0.58 5.12
CA ALA A 77 7.06 0.72 5.10
C ALA A 77 6.18 1.79 4.45
N ARG A 78 6.37 3.04 4.89
CA ARG A 78 5.76 4.19 4.22
C ARG A 78 6.56 4.54 2.96
N PRO A 79 5.91 5.14 1.94
CA PRO A 79 6.64 5.73 0.83
C PRO A 79 7.61 6.81 1.32
N GLY A 80 8.82 6.83 0.75
CA GLY A 80 9.90 7.73 1.13
C GLY A 80 11.14 7.02 1.64
N GLN A 81 12.11 7.82 2.08
CA GLN A 81 13.34 7.38 2.73
C GLN A 81 13.40 8.02 4.13
N PRO A 82 13.82 7.27 5.17
CA PRO A 82 14.18 5.86 5.15
C PRO A 82 12.96 4.94 4.95
N GLN A 83 13.19 3.75 4.38
CA GLN A 83 12.14 2.74 4.10
C GLN A 83 11.67 2.02 5.38
N MET A 84 11.10 2.78 6.31
CA MET A 84 10.67 2.33 7.63
C MET A 84 9.16 2.39 7.78
N CYS A 85 8.61 1.70 8.79
CA CYS A 85 7.20 1.82 9.16
C CYS A 85 6.98 3.06 10.03
N MET A 86 5.73 3.46 10.24
CA MET A 86 5.39 4.64 11.05
C MET A 86 6.00 4.62 12.46
N LYS A 87 6.05 3.45 13.11
CA LYS A 87 6.63 3.30 14.46
C LYS A 87 8.14 3.50 14.48
N HIS A 88 8.82 3.11 13.40
CA HIS A 88 10.27 3.23 13.25
C HIS A 88 10.69 4.48 12.46
N GLY A 89 9.85 5.51 12.41
CA GLY A 89 10.20 6.80 11.79
C GLY A 89 9.94 6.91 10.28
N GLY A 90 9.16 6.00 9.70
CA GLY A 90 8.75 6.06 8.31
C GLY A 90 7.70 7.12 8.01
N GLY A 91 7.86 7.80 6.86
CA GLY A 91 6.97 8.86 6.39
C GLY A 91 7.51 10.27 6.67
N LYS A 92 6.78 11.29 6.21
CA LYS A 92 7.15 12.69 6.43
C LYS A 92 7.10 13.03 7.93
N ARG A 93 8.14 13.69 8.44
CA ARG A 93 8.22 14.18 9.82
C ARG A 93 7.83 15.64 9.86
N CYS A 94 7.31 16.07 11.01
CA CYS A 94 7.06 17.48 11.26
C CYS A 94 8.35 18.27 11.01
N ALA A 95 8.27 19.32 10.20
CA ALA A 95 9.42 20.18 9.87
C ALA A 95 9.92 20.96 11.09
N LEU A 96 9.07 21.18 12.09
CA LEU A 96 9.51 21.80 13.35
C LEU A 96 10.58 20.92 14.03
N PRO A 97 11.83 21.42 14.24
CA PRO A 97 12.96 20.61 14.70
C PRO A 97 12.76 20.03 16.10
N THR A 98 11.93 20.68 16.92
CA THR A 98 11.57 20.21 18.27
C THR A 98 10.46 19.16 18.28
N CYS A 99 9.91 18.79 17.12
CA CYS A 99 8.75 17.92 17.01
C CYS A 99 9.06 16.60 16.29
N GLY A 100 9.16 15.52 17.06
CA GLY A 100 9.30 14.16 16.52
C GLY A 100 8.01 13.52 16.02
N ARG A 101 6.94 14.28 15.76
CA ARG A 101 5.65 13.73 15.29
C ARG A 101 5.63 13.58 13.76
N SER A 102 4.75 12.72 13.24
CA SER A 102 4.53 12.60 11.81
C SER A 102 3.81 13.82 11.26
N ALA A 103 4.24 14.29 10.09
CA ALA A 103 3.54 15.35 9.36
C ALA A 103 2.21 14.83 8.82
N ALA A 104 1.23 15.72 8.67
CA ALA A 104 -0.03 15.34 8.02
C ALA A 104 0.19 15.13 6.51
N ALA A 105 -0.74 14.44 5.84
CA ALA A 105 -0.52 13.98 4.46
C ALA A 105 -0.30 15.09 3.42
N ARG A 106 -0.69 16.34 3.71
CA ARG A 106 -0.60 17.50 2.81
C ARG A 106 0.17 18.69 3.38
N SER A 107 0.79 18.54 4.55
CA SER A 107 1.54 19.59 5.22
C SER A 107 2.89 19.04 5.66
N ASP A 108 3.87 19.91 5.85
CA ASP A 108 5.16 19.52 6.41
C ASP A 108 5.13 19.45 7.93
N TYR A 109 4.02 19.89 8.55
CA TYR A 109 3.86 19.90 9.99
C TYR A 109 2.82 18.88 10.46
N CYS A 110 2.93 18.50 11.73
CA CYS A 110 1.96 17.62 12.38
C CYS A 110 0.63 18.36 12.67
N SER A 111 -0.41 17.63 13.07
CA SER A 111 -1.73 18.19 13.37
C SER A 111 -1.71 19.35 14.38
N GLU A 112 -0.76 19.33 15.31
CA GLU A 112 -0.54 20.39 16.30
C GLU A 112 0.12 21.63 15.70
N HIS A 113 1.07 21.42 14.80
CA HIS A 113 1.92 22.47 14.22
C HIS A 113 1.45 22.94 12.83
N ARG A 114 0.24 22.55 12.42
CA ARG A 114 -0.36 22.88 11.11
C ARG A 114 -0.54 24.40 10.85
N HIS A 115 -0.38 25.22 11.88
CA HIS A 115 -0.44 26.68 11.78
C HIS A 115 0.92 27.31 11.42
N ILE A 116 2.01 26.54 11.47
CA ILE A 116 3.37 27.00 11.17
C ILE A 116 3.69 26.89 9.66
N ASP A 117 2.90 26.11 8.90
CA ASP A 117 2.93 26.02 7.43
C ASP A 117 2.72 27.38 6.70
N GLY A 118 2.57 28.49 7.43
CA GLY A 118 2.26 29.82 6.91
C GLY A 118 3.21 30.94 7.36
N GLY A 119 4.53 30.73 7.31
CA GLY A 119 5.40 31.86 6.93
C GLY A 119 5.06 32.13 5.45
N ASP A 120 4.35 33.19 5.08
CA ASP A 120 4.62 34.60 5.35
C ASP A 120 3.31 35.41 5.49
N GLN A 121 3.04 35.95 6.68
CA GLN A 121 2.05 37.03 6.89
C GLN A 121 2.61 38.06 7.91
N GLU A 122 3.84 38.53 7.71
CA GLU A 122 4.23 39.82 8.29
C GLU A 122 3.98 40.90 7.23
N GLU A 123 3.10 41.84 7.58
CA GLU A 123 2.92 43.16 6.95
C GLU A 123 2.04 43.30 5.68
N LYS A 124 0.72 43.08 5.82
CA LYS A 124 -0.29 43.94 5.15
C LYS A 124 -1.39 44.43 6.11
N LYS A 125 -0.99 44.94 7.27
CA LYS A 125 -1.79 45.93 8.02
C LYS A 125 -1.43 47.33 7.52
N ARG A 126 -1.91 47.71 6.33
CA ARG A 126 -2.11 49.11 5.87
C ARG A 126 -2.42 49.11 4.38
N THR A 127 -3.69 48.92 4.07
CA THR A 127 -4.45 49.69 3.06
C THR A 127 -5.81 49.03 2.99
N GLY A 128 -6.78 49.64 3.66
CA GLY A 128 -8.16 49.35 3.35
C GLY A 128 -8.42 49.78 1.92
N GLN A 129 -8.85 48.85 1.06
CA GLN A 129 -9.68 49.22 -0.06
C GLN A 129 -10.62 48.07 -0.44
N LYS A 130 -11.86 48.48 -0.69
CA LYS A 130 -13.07 47.68 -0.78
C LYS A 130 -13.05 46.85 -2.06
N GLY A 131 -13.47 45.59 -1.96
CA GLY A 131 -13.71 44.72 -3.10
C GLY A 131 -14.87 43.78 -2.83
N ARG A 132 -16.09 44.33 -2.76
CA ARG A 132 -17.32 43.56 -2.95
C ARG A 132 -17.47 43.30 -4.45
N ALA A 133 -17.48 42.04 -4.85
CA ALA A 133 -18.43 41.48 -5.82
C ALA A 133 -17.92 40.11 -6.27
N SER A 134 -18.62 39.05 -5.87
CA SER A 134 -18.77 37.87 -6.70
C SER A 134 -20.11 37.26 -6.31
N GLY A 135 -21.11 37.64 -7.08
CA GLY A 135 -22.46 37.16 -6.99
C GLY A 135 -22.50 35.65 -7.18
N THR A 136 -23.25 35.01 -6.31
CA THR A 136 -23.69 33.63 -6.41
C THR A 136 -24.70 33.51 -7.54
N LEU A 137 -24.37 32.76 -8.61
CA LEU A 137 -25.37 32.18 -9.48
C LEU A 137 -25.43 30.68 -9.23
N LYS A 138 -26.56 30.29 -8.62
CA LYS A 138 -27.05 28.93 -8.43
C LYS A 138 -27.39 28.28 -9.78
N LYS A 139 -26.90 27.06 -9.98
CA LYS A 139 -27.58 25.90 -10.59
C LYS A 139 -26.65 24.70 -10.30
N GLY A 140 -26.98 23.70 -9.50
CA GLY A 140 -28.25 23.04 -9.30
C GLY A 140 -28.26 21.81 -10.20
N GLU A 141 -27.82 20.66 -9.69
CA GLU A 141 -28.35 19.33 -10.04
C GLU A 141 -27.81 18.26 -9.10
N ALA A 142 -28.75 17.48 -8.57
CA ALA A 142 -28.58 16.50 -7.51
C ALA A 142 -28.15 15.15 -8.08
N ALA A 143 -27.11 14.55 -7.49
CA ALA A 143 -26.83 13.13 -7.64
C ALA A 143 -26.74 12.50 -6.24
N GLY A 144 -27.82 11.79 -5.88
CA GLY A 144 -27.99 11.12 -4.60
C GLY A 144 -26.84 10.14 -4.31
N LYS A 145 -26.17 10.35 -3.19
CA LYS A 145 -25.27 9.36 -2.60
C LYS A 145 -26.12 8.24 -2.00
N LYS A 146 -26.40 7.19 -2.78
CA LYS A 146 -26.96 5.95 -2.22
C LYS A 146 -25.94 5.35 -1.25
N GLY A 147 -26.42 5.12 -0.03
CA GLY A 147 -25.65 4.59 1.08
C GLY A 147 -25.00 3.25 0.76
N ARG A 148 -23.80 3.08 1.32
CA ARG A 148 -23.12 1.79 1.42
C ARG A 148 -24.02 0.85 2.22
N ASN A 149 -24.53 -0.18 1.56
CA ASN A 149 -25.14 -1.31 2.25
C ASN A 149 -24.55 -2.60 1.68
N SER A 150 -23.38 -2.96 2.17
CA SER A 150 -22.89 -4.33 2.08
C SER A 150 -23.04 -4.93 3.46
N LYS A 151 -24.28 -5.36 3.77
CA LYS A 151 -24.50 -6.47 4.68
C LYS A 151 -23.73 -7.66 4.09
N ASN A 152 -22.53 -7.92 4.62
CA ASN A 152 -21.93 -9.23 4.42
C ASN A 152 -22.83 -10.22 5.17
N PRO A 153 -23.35 -11.28 4.52
CA PRO A 153 -23.91 -12.38 5.27
C PRO A 153 -22.78 -12.96 6.11
N VAL A 154 -22.97 -12.93 7.43
CA VAL A 154 -22.19 -13.71 8.37
C VAL A 154 -22.35 -15.16 7.89
N ARG A 155 -21.30 -15.72 7.29
CA ARG A 155 -21.27 -17.16 7.06
C ARG A 155 -21.08 -17.79 8.42
N GLU A 156 -22.13 -18.48 8.86
CA GLU A 156 -22.12 -19.45 9.95
C GLU A 156 -20.82 -20.24 9.88
N SER A 157 -19.99 -20.09 10.90
CA SER A 157 -18.80 -20.91 11.06
C SER A 157 -19.25 -22.23 11.65
N THR A 158 -19.69 -23.15 10.79
CA THR A 158 -19.82 -24.55 11.14
C THR A 158 -18.41 -25.06 11.45
N ARG A 159 -18.00 -24.93 12.70
CA ARG A 159 -16.81 -25.56 13.25
C ARG A 159 -17.06 -27.07 13.16
N PRO A 160 -16.24 -27.85 12.43
CA PRO A 160 -16.21 -29.28 12.69
C PRO A 160 -15.69 -29.45 14.12
N SER A 161 -16.54 -29.99 14.99
CA SER A 161 -16.16 -30.53 16.30
C SER A 161 -15.22 -31.71 16.05
N PHE A 162 -13.92 -31.44 15.96
CA PHE A 162 -12.91 -32.48 16.11
C PHE A 162 -12.93 -32.91 17.57
N THR A 163 -13.60 -34.03 17.84
CA THR A 163 -13.38 -34.80 19.06
C THR A 163 -11.92 -35.24 19.07
N ALA A 164 -11.25 -35.02 20.19
CA ALA A 164 -9.86 -35.40 20.40
C ALA A 164 -9.75 -36.93 20.50
N THR A 165 -9.61 -37.59 19.35
CA THR A 165 -9.10 -38.96 19.24
C THR A 165 -8.17 -39.01 18.04
N ASP A 166 -7.05 -39.69 18.21
CA ASP A 166 -5.94 -39.89 17.27
C ASP A 166 -4.82 -38.85 17.25
N ILE A 167 -4.27 -38.63 18.46
CA ILE A 167 -2.83 -38.43 18.61
C ILE A 167 -2.18 -39.81 18.48
N THR A 168 -1.68 -40.16 17.29
CA THR A 168 -0.75 -41.29 17.14
C THR A 168 0.68 -40.74 17.21
N VAL A 169 1.20 -40.60 18.43
CA VAL A 169 2.63 -40.39 18.65
C VAL A 169 3.33 -41.73 18.42
N PRO A 170 4.28 -41.87 17.48
CA PRO A 170 5.13 -43.05 17.44
C PRO A 170 6.05 -43.05 18.67
N PRO A 171 6.25 -44.20 19.34
CA PRO A 171 7.01 -44.26 20.57
C PRO A 171 8.49 -43.96 20.34
N LEU A 172 9.04 -43.18 21.27
CA LEU A 172 10.47 -42.98 21.47
C LEU A 172 11.10 -44.30 21.96
N ASN A 173 12.08 -44.81 21.21
CA ASN A 173 13.16 -45.68 21.69
C ASN A 173 14.39 -45.30 20.85
N ILE A 174 15.31 -44.47 21.37
CA ILE A 174 16.47 -44.85 22.20
C ILE A 174 17.23 -46.05 21.60
N PHE A 175 18.29 -45.75 20.85
CA PHE A 175 19.54 -46.51 20.90
C PHE A 175 20.68 -45.50 20.98
N LEU A 176 21.26 -45.44 22.17
CA LEU A 176 22.57 -44.84 22.45
C LEU A 176 23.63 -45.90 22.16
N GLU A 177 24.85 -45.45 21.93
CA GLU A 177 26.10 -46.21 21.66
C GLU A 177 26.32 -46.52 20.16
N ASP A 178 27.16 -45.72 19.49
CA ASP A 178 28.57 -46.12 19.40
C ASP A 178 29.50 -44.96 18.97
N PHE A 179 30.48 -44.79 19.85
CA PHE A 179 31.81 -44.22 19.75
C PHE A 179 32.38 -43.76 18.38
N ARG A 180 33.03 -42.58 18.47
CA ARG A 180 34.33 -42.21 17.89
C ARG A 180 34.51 -42.45 16.38
N ASN A 181 34.66 -41.37 15.64
CA ASN A 181 35.98 -41.00 15.12
C ASN A 181 35.97 -39.54 14.68
N ALA A 182 36.76 -38.74 15.40
CA ALA A 182 37.26 -37.48 14.92
C ALA A 182 38.43 -37.76 13.95
N GLU A 183 38.78 -36.72 13.19
CA GLU A 183 40.06 -36.50 12.51
C GLU A 183 40.20 -37.17 11.13
N ASP A 184 40.00 -36.40 10.05
CA ASP A 184 41.17 -36.07 9.21
C ASP A 184 40.92 -34.85 8.29
N LEU A 185 42.04 -34.21 7.98
CA LEU A 185 42.23 -32.85 7.48
C LEU A 185 42.21 -32.77 5.94
N GLY A 186 41.90 -31.59 5.40
CA GLY A 186 42.29 -31.24 4.02
C GLY A 186 41.72 -29.92 3.48
N PRO A 187 42.48 -28.81 3.46
CA PRO A 187 42.12 -27.55 2.78
C PRO A 187 42.46 -27.56 1.27
N PRO A 188 42.01 -26.56 0.47
CA PRO A 188 41.74 -26.71 -0.96
C PRO A 188 42.96 -26.49 -1.85
N LEU A 189 43.01 -27.19 -3.00
CA LEU A 189 44.01 -26.94 -4.03
C LEU A 189 43.58 -25.77 -4.92
N LEU A 190 44.42 -24.73 -4.92
CA LEU A 190 44.53 -23.71 -5.97
C LEU A 190 45.19 -24.35 -7.20
N PHE A 191 44.58 -24.19 -8.37
CA PHE A 191 45.26 -24.38 -9.64
C PHE A 191 45.52 -23.01 -10.29
N THR A 192 46.73 -22.93 -10.82
CA THR A 192 47.46 -21.82 -11.46
C THR A 192 46.78 -21.22 -12.68
#